data_AF-A0A1N7PHM2-F1
#
_entry.id   AF-A0A1N7PHM2-F1
#
_cell.length_a   1.000
_cell.length_b   1.000
_cell.length_c   1.000
_cell.angle_alpha   90.00
_cell.angle_beta   90.00
_cell.angle_gamma   90.00
#
_symmetry.space_group_name_H-M   'P 1'
#
loop_
_entity.id
_entity.type
_entity.pdbx_description
1 polymer ?
#
loop_
_entity_poly.entity_id
_entity_poly.type
_entity_poly.pdbx_seq_one_letter_code
_entity_poly.pdbx_strand_id
1 'polypeptide(L)'
;MKVERLLYQCINCGGIVNRSKPLSFKKFSDQIRDEINIYRLKEWKDNIENDFRFIKEAINENNFRLSNFGKLQEHYATEKYRNIRKKALIRDENKCQICNKDAEEVHHLTYENFPDEKLEDLQSLCSKCHSEITYKERLERINKKS
;
A
#
# COMPACT_ATOMS: atom_id res chain seq x y z
N MET A 1 23.05 -10.53 -40.74
CA MET A 1 22.99 -9.11 -40.37
C MET A 1 21.56 -8.75 -39.99
N LYS A 2 21.32 -8.26 -38.76
CA LYS A 2 20.00 -7.76 -38.35
C LYS A 2 19.73 -6.48 -39.15
N VAL A 3 18.61 -6.44 -39.86
CA VAL A 3 18.16 -5.25 -40.59
C VAL A 3 18.04 -4.09 -39.60
N GLU A 4 18.85 -3.05 -39.79
CA GLU A 4 18.78 -1.82 -39.01
C GLU A 4 17.42 -1.16 -39.26
N ARG A 5 16.53 -1.26 -38.28
CA ARG A 5 15.21 -0.65 -38.34
C ARG A 5 15.36 0.84 -38.05
N LEU A 6 14.96 1.69 -39.00
CA LEU A 6 14.88 3.14 -38.77
C LEU A 6 13.71 3.43 -37.81
N LEU A 7 14.01 4.06 -36.67
CA LEU A 7 13.04 4.43 -35.65
C LEU A 7 13.09 5.93 -35.40
N TYR A 8 11.93 6.55 -35.18
CA TYR A 8 11.85 7.95 -34.77
C TYR A 8 12.14 8.06 -33.27
N GLN A 9 13.27 8.68 -32.93
CA GLN A 9 13.64 8.99 -31.54
C GLN A 9 13.42 10.48 -31.27
N CYS A 10 12.68 10.80 -30.21
CA CYS A 10 12.51 12.16 -29.74
C CYS A 10 13.86 12.74 -29.29
N ILE A 11 14.25 13.88 -29.84
CA ILE A 11 15.51 14.55 -29.49
C ILE A 11 15.51 15.16 -28.08
N ASN A 12 14.32 15.37 -27.50
CA ASN A 12 14.16 15.96 -26.17
C ASN A 12 14.14 14.89 -25.06
N CYS A 13 13.28 13.87 -25.18
CA CYS A 13 13.12 12.86 -24.12
C CYS A 13 13.74 11.50 -24.45
N GLY A 14 14.35 11.32 -25.64
CA GLY A 14 14.93 10.04 -26.06
C GLY A 14 13.91 8.93 -26.38
N GLY A 15 12.62 9.23 -26.25
CA GLY A 15 11.52 8.28 -26.42
C GLY A 15 11.26 7.90 -27.88
N ILE A 16 10.76 6.68 -28.07
CA ILE A 16 10.46 6.11 -29.39
C ILE A 16 8.94 5.96 -29.52
N VAL A 17 8.33 6.79 -30.35
CA VAL A 17 6.85 6.92 -30.47
C VAL A 17 6.20 5.66 -31.08
N ASN A 18 6.93 4.89 -31.91
CA ASN A 18 6.39 3.72 -32.61
C ASN A 18 7.37 2.53 -32.66
N ARG A 19 7.51 1.81 -31.53
CA ARG A 19 8.45 0.68 -31.39
C ARG A 19 8.12 -0.55 -32.24
N SER A 20 6.84 -0.75 -32.51
CA SER A 20 6.32 -1.89 -33.29
C SER A 20 6.21 -1.60 -34.78
N LYS A 21 6.31 -0.33 -35.20
CA LYS A 21 6.17 0.11 -36.59
C LYS A 21 7.40 0.91 -37.01
N PRO A 22 8.43 0.27 -37.59
CA PRO A 22 9.59 0.98 -38.08
C PRO A 22 9.21 1.95 -39.20
N LEU A 23 9.99 3.03 -39.34
CA LEU A 23 9.82 3.97 -40.44
C LEU A 23 10.24 3.32 -41.76
N SER A 24 9.56 3.70 -42.83
CA SER A 24 9.90 3.22 -44.17
C SER A 24 11.26 3.77 -44.61
N PHE A 25 12.22 2.88 -44.79
CA PHE A 25 13.57 3.23 -45.25
C PHE A 25 13.53 4.09 -46.52
N LYS A 26 12.76 3.66 -47.53
CA LYS A 26 12.62 4.33 -48.83
C LYS A 26 12.13 5.79 -48.72
N LYS A 27 11.37 6.13 -47.69
CA LYS A 27 10.76 7.46 -47.53
C LYS A 27 11.59 8.39 -46.63
N PHE A 28 12.32 7.83 -45.68
CA PHE A 28 12.89 8.59 -44.57
C PHE A 28 14.41 8.45 -44.43
N SER A 29 15.10 7.71 -45.30
CA SER A 29 16.57 7.55 -45.28
C SER A 29 17.31 8.88 -45.17
N ASP A 30 16.84 9.90 -45.89
CA ASP A 30 17.56 11.18 -46.00
C ASP A 30 17.24 12.13 -44.83
N GLN A 31 16.17 11.84 -44.09
CA GLN A 31 15.68 12.64 -42.96
C GLN A 31 16.17 12.09 -41.62
N ILE A 32 16.52 10.80 -41.58
CA ILE A 32 17.04 10.14 -40.39
C ILE A 32 18.55 10.06 -40.57
N ARG A 33 19.23 11.15 -40.21
CA ARG A 33 20.68 11.29 -40.43
C ARG A 33 21.55 10.47 -39.50
N ASP A 34 21.05 10.07 -38.32
CA ASP A 34 21.89 9.47 -37.28
C ASP A 34 21.29 8.17 -36.71
N GLU A 35 22.18 7.27 -36.30
CA GLU A 35 21.87 6.11 -35.48
C GLU A 35 21.13 6.53 -34.19
N ILE A 36 20.33 5.61 -33.63
CA ILE A 36 19.65 5.85 -32.35
C ILE A 36 20.69 6.29 -31.31
N ASN A 37 20.47 7.44 -30.67
CA ASN A 37 21.33 7.86 -29.58
C ASN A 37 21.11 6.94 -28.38
N ILE A 38 22.07 6.05 -28.14
CA ILE A 38 22.00 5.00 -27.13
C ILE A 38 21.93 5.60 -25.72
N TYR A 39 22.64 6.71 -25.48
CA TYR A 39 22.63 7.40 -24.20
C TYR A 39 21.24 7.97 -23.88
N ARG A 40 20.61 8.67 -24.83
CA ARG A 40 19.23 9.17 -24.68
C ARG A 40 18.21 8.05 -24.57
N LEU A 41 18.41 6.94 -25.28
CA LEU A 41 17.54 5.77 -25.15
C LEU A 41 17.65 5.16 -23.74
N LYS A 42 18.85 5.12 -23.17
CA LYS A 42 19.07 4.65 -21.80
C LYS A 42 18.41 5.59 -20.80
N GLU A 43 18.66 6.89 -20.90
CA GLU A 43 18.05 7.91 -20.05
C GLU A 43 16.51 7.83 -20.07
N TRP A 44 15.91 7.70 -21.25
CA TRP A 44 14.47 7.49 -21.39
C TRP A 44 13.96 6.23 -20.67
N LYS A 45 14.70 5.11 -20.77
CA LYS A 45 14.33 3.86 -20.11
C LYS A 45 14.38 4.01 -18.59
N ASP A 46 15.47 4.59 -18.10
CA ASP A 46 15.68 4.84 -16.68
C ASP A 46 14.57 5.76 -16.13
N ASN A 47 14.22 6.82 -16.87
CA ASN A 47 13.13 7.73 -16.51
C ASN A 47 11.77 7.03 -16.46
N ILE A 48 11.42 6.20 -17.45
CA ILE A 48 10.16 5.45 -17.42
C ILE A 48 10.11 4.43 -16.28
N GLU A 49 11.23 3.75 -16.03
CA GLU A 49 11.31 2.80 -14.91
C GLU A 49 11.13 3.52 -13.58
N ASN A 50 11.76 4.69 -13.43
CA ASN A 50 11.59 5.55 -12.27
C ASN A 50 10.13 6.02 -12.14
N ASP A 51 9.52 6.56 -13.20
CA ASP A 51 8.12 7.01 -13.21
C ASP A 51 7.17 5.87 -12.84
N PHE A 52 7.37 4.70 -13.44
CA PHE A 52 6.59 3.50 -13.14
C PHE A 52 6.75 3.09 -11.67
N ARG A 53 7.98 3.14 -11.13
CA ARG A 53 8.25 2.86 -9.72
C ARG A 53 7.52 3.85 -8.81
N PHE A 54 7.64 5.15 -9.07
CA PHE A 54 6.96 6.19 -8.29
C PHE A 54 5.43 6.04 -8.33
N ILE A 55 4.87 5.79 -9.51
CA ILE A 55 3.43 5.54 -9.66
C ILE A 55 3.03 4.29 -8.87
N LYS A 56 3.78 3.19 -8.98
CA LYS A 56 3.51 1.96 -8.25
C LYS A 56 3.60 2.16 -6.74
N GLU A 57 4.60 2.88 -6.26
CA GLU A 57 4.75 3.24 -4.85
C GLU A 57 3.55 4.05 -4.35
N ALA A 58 3.16 5.10 -5.08
CA ALA A 58 1.99 5.91 -4.74
C ALA A 58 0.68 5.10 -4.75
N ILE A 59 0.50 4.20 -5.72
CA ILE A 59 -0.65 3.28 -5.78
C ILE A 59 -0.63 2.33 -4.59
N ASN A 60 0.53 1.75 -4.26
CA ASN A 60 0.66 0.85 -3.11
C ASN A 60 0.33 1.57 -1.80
N GLU A 61 0.82 2.79 -1.62
CA GLU A 61 0.51 3.61 -0.47
C GLU A 61 -0.98 3.93 -0.39
N ASN A 62 -1.59 4.36 -1.50
CA ASN A 62 -3.02 4.65 -1.54
C ASN A 62 -3.85 3.38 -1.27
N ASN A 63 -3.51 2.25 -1.89
CA ASN A 63 -4.15 0.96 -1.63
C ASN A 63 -4.01 0.57 -0.15
N PHE A 64 -2.85 0.81 0.46
CA PHE A 64 -2.65 0.59 1.88
C PHE A 64 -3.59 1.47 2.70
N ARG A 65 -3.60 2.80 2.50
CA ARG A 65 -4.46 3.74 3.23
C ARG A 65 -5.95 3.44 3.06
N LEU A 66 -6.37 3.03 1.86
CA LEU A 66 -7.76 2.66 1.58
C LEU A 66 -8.17 1.29 2.15
N SER A 67 -7.21 0.40 2.37
CA SER A 67 -7.46 -0.91 2.98
C SER A 67 -8.00 -0.77 4.40
N ASN A 68 -8.77 -1.76 4.86
CA ASN A 68 -9.26 -1.78 6.24
C ASN A 68 -8.12 -1.74 7.27
N PHE A 69 -6.98 -2.36 6.95
CA PHE A 69 -5.80 -2.35 7.84
C PHE A 69 -5.16 -0.95 7.90
N GLY A 70 -4.98 -0.27 6.77
CA GLY A 70 -4.44 1.09 6.76
C GLY A 70 -5.33 2.09 7.50
N LYS A 71 -6.64 2.04 7.27
CA LYS A 71 -7.62 2.86 8.02
C LYS A 71 -7.55 2.62 9.53
N LEU A 72 -7.40 1.36 9.94
CA LEU A 72 -7.26 1.00 11.35
C LEU A 72 -5.97 1.54 11.96
N GLN A 73 -4.85 1.42 11.24
CA GLN A 73 -3.55 1.96 11.66
C GLN A 73 -3.59 3.48 11.80
N GLU A 74 -4.18 4.19 10.84
CA GLU A 74 -4.38 5.64 10.91
C GLU A 74 -5.23 6.04 12.12
N HIS A 75 -6.34 5.34 12.35
CA HIS A 75 -7.19 5.56 13.51
C HIS A 75 -6.45 5.36 14.84
N TYR A 76 -5.69 4.27 14.96
CA TYR A 76 -4.91 3.99 16.18
C TYR A 76 -3.79 4.99 16.44
N ALA A 77 -3.33 5.69 15.40
CA ALA A 77 -2.38 6.79 15.55
C ALA A 77 -3.02 8.08 16.09
N THR A 78 -4.34 8.24 16.04
CA THR A 78 -5.04 9.44 16.50
C THR A 78 -4.96 9.65 18.01
N GLU A 79 -4.98 10.91 18.44
CA GLU A 79 -5.02 11.25 19.86
C GLU A 79 -6.32 10.76 20.54
N LYS A 80 -7.44 10.80 19.81
CA LYS A 80 -8.74 10.31 20.27
C LYS A 80 -8.66 8.85 20.71
N TYR A 81 -8.14 7.98 19.84
CA TYR A 81 -8.01 6.56 20.17
C TYR A 81 -7.02 6.33 21.33
N ARG A 82 -5.87 7.02 21.32
CA ARG A 82 -4.90 6.91 22.43
C ARG A 82 -5.51 7.28 23.78
N ASN A 83 -6.34 8.32 23.81
CA ASN A 83 -7.02 8.77 25.02
C ASN A 83 -8.06 7.77 25.51
N ILE A 84 -8.91 7.24 24.62
CA ILE A 84 -9.92 6.25 25.04
C ILE A 84 -9.28 4.90 25.41
N ARG A 85 -8.23 4.48 24.70
CA ARG A 85 -7.41 3.30 25.06
C ARG A 85 -6.83 3.43 26.46
N LYS A 86 -6.26 4.59 26.79
CA LYS A 86 -5.73 4.86 28.14
C LYS A 86 -6.85 4.83 29.20
N LYS A 87 -8.03 5.39 28.89
CA LYS A 87 -9.18 5.32 29.80
C LYS A 87 -9.65 3.88 30.03
N ALA A 88 -9.64 3.03 29.00
CA ALA A 88 -10.01 1.62 29.14
C ALA A 88 -9.03 0.89 30.08
N LEU A 89 -7.72 1.08 29.89
CA LEU A 89 -6.70 0.50 30.76
C LEU A 89 -6.85 0.98 32.21
N ILE A 90 -7.12 2.27 32.43
CA ILE A 90 -7.32 2.81 33.79
C ILE A 90 -8.58 2.24 34.44
N ARG A 91 -9.71 2.19 33.70
CA ARG A 91 -10.97 1.60 34.18
C ARG A 91 -10.77 0.16 34.63
N ASP A 92 -9.97 -0.57 33.87
CA ASP A 92 -9.68 -1.99 34.07
C ASP A 92 -8.52 -2.23 35.05
N GLU A 93 -8.06 -1.19 35.76
CA GLU A 93 -6.94 -1.24 36.72
C GLU A 93 -5.63 -1.80 36.13
N ASN A 94 -5.44 -1.64 34.82
CA ASN A 94 -4.38 -2.26 34.02
C ASN A 94 -4.36 -3.80 34.14
N LYS A 95 -5.51 -4.42 34.40
CA LYS A 95 -5.68 -5.86 34.47
C LYS A 95 -6.50 -6.38 33.29
N CYS A 96 -6.09 -7.56 32.83
CA CYS A 96 -6.77 -8.33 31.82
C CYS A 96 -8.14 -8.76 32.34
N GLN A 97 -9.19 -8.37 31.64
CA GLN A 97 -10.57 -8.63 32.07
C GLN A 97 -11.01 -10.10 31.91
N ILE A 98 -10.10 -10.98 31.48
CA ILE A 98 -10.34 -12.43 31.33
C ILE A 98 -9.56 -13.25 32.37
N CYS A 99 -8.27 -12.96 32.53
CA CYS A 99 -7.38 -13.76 33.40
C CYS A 99 -6.74 -12.98 34.55
N ASN A 100 -7.08 -11.70 34.71
CA ASN A 100 -6.62 -10.80 35.78
C ASN A 100 -5.08 -10.57 35.85
N LYS A 101 -4.32 -10.99 34.82
CA LYS A 101 -2.92 -10.62 34.64
C LYS A 101 -2.79 -9.18 34.16
N ASP A 102 -1.59 -8.64 34.08
CA ASP A 102 -1.41 -7.29 33.54
C ASP A 102 -1.89 -7.19 32.09
N ALA A 103 -2.63 -6.12 31.80
CA ALA A 103 -3.11 -5.83 30.46
C ALA A 103 -2.08 -5.00 29.69
N GLU A 104 -1.83 -5.40 28.46
CA GLU A 104 -0.88 -4.76 27.54
C GLU A 104 -1.61 -4.15 26.34
N GLU A 105 -2.78 -4.70 26.03
CA GLU A 105 -3.54 -4.44 24.82
C GLU A 105 -5.00 -4.12 25.17
N VAL A 106 -5.69 -3.48 24.24
CA VAL A 106 -7.13 -3.19 24.35
C VAL A 106 -7.80 -3.81 23.14
N HIS A 107 -8.73 -4.72 23.39
CA HIS A 107 -9.54 -5.41 22.41
C HIS A 107 -10.81 -4.62 22.10
N HIS A 108 -11.19 -4.56 20.84
CA HIS A 108 -12.51 -4.08 20.43
C HIS A 108 -13.52 -5.21 20.53
N LEU A 109 -14.48 -5.10 21.46
CA LEU A 109 -15.60 -6.03 21.58
C LEU A 109 -16.56 -5.89 20.39
N THR A 110 -16.70 -4.68 19.85
CA THR A 110 -17.48 -4.37 18.67
C THR A 110 -16.82 -3.24 17.88
N TYR A 111 -17.08 -3.21 16.58
CA TYR A 111 -16.64 -2.14 15.67
C TYR A 111 -17.83 -1.26 15.22
N GLU A 112 -19.02 -1.42 15.80
CA GLU A 112 -20.24 -0.68 15.40
C GLU A 112 -20.09 0.83 15.48
N ASN A 113 -19.41 1.34 16.51
CA ASN A 113 -19.19 2.77 16.70
C ASN A 113 -17.90 3.28 16.06
N PHE A 114 -17.13 2.47 15.32
CA PHE A 114 -15.86 2.91 14.74
C PHE A 114 -16.08 4.05 13.71
N PRO A 115 -15.28 5.14 13.73
CA PRO A 115 -14.10 5.44 14.56
C PRO A 115 -14.41 6.24 15.85
N ASP A 116 -15.67 6.33 16.23
CA ASP A 116 -16.17 7.03 17.42
C ASP A 116 -16.47 6.05 18.57
N GLU A 117 -15.57 5.09 18.81
CA GLU A 117 -15.82 4.02 19.78
C GLU A 117 -16.07 4.60 21.18
N LYS A 118 -16.92 3.90 21.92
CA LYS A 118 -17.19 4.21 23.33
C LYS A 118 -16.29 3.39 24.22
N LEU A 119 -16.21 3.77 25.49
CA LEU A 119 -15.34 3.09 26.44
C LEU A 119 -15.78 1.64 26.64
N GLU A 120 -17.09 1.38 26.54
CA GLU A 120 -17.73 0.08 26.69
C GLU A 120 -17.48 -0.85 25.50
N ASP A 121 -17.10 -0.30 24.34
CA ASP A 121 -16.73 -1.09 23.16
C ASP A 121 -15.33 -1.71 23.30
N LEU A 122 -14.60 -1.32 24.35
CA LEU A 122 -13.20 -1.67 24.56
C LEU A 122 -12.99 -2.48 25.84
N GLN A 123 -12.11 -3.48 25.78
CA GLN A 123 -11.74 -4.33 26.90
C GLN A 123 -10.22 -4.48 27.02
N SER A 124 -9.65 -4.25 28.20
CA SER A 124 -8.22 -4.43 28.43
C SER A 124 -7.86 -5.91 28.57
N LEU A 125 -6.88 -6.38 27.80
CA LEU A 125 -6.44 -7.77 27.77
C LEU A 125 -4.91 -7.88 27.83
N CYS A 126 -4.43 -9.02 28.33
CA CYS A 126 -3.04 -9.43 28.10
C CYS A 126 -2.90 -9.99 26.68
N SER A 127 -1.69 -9.94 26.11
CA SER A 127 -1.44 -10.36 24.72
C SER A 127 -1.85 -11.81 24.44
N LYS A 128 -1.76 -12.71 25.44
CA LYS A 128 -2.22 -14.09 25.29
C LYS A 128 -3.72 -14.17 25.05
N CYS A 129 -4.53 -13.55 25.93
CA CYS A 129 -5.98 -13.57 25.81
C CYS A 129 -6.46 -12.85 24.54
N HIS A 130 -5.81 -11.73 24.19
CA HIS A 130 -6.12 -11.00 22.96
C HIS A 130 -5.84 -11.84 21.70
N SER A 131 -4.72 -12.55 21.65
CA SER A 131 -4.40 -13.47 20.54
C SER A 131 -5.41 -14.61 20.40
N GLU A 132 -5.82 -15.21 21.52
CA GLU A 132 -6.81 -16.30 21.54
C GLU A 132 -8.18 -15.83 21.00
N ILE A 133 -8.65 -14.65 21.41
CA ILE A 133 -9.91 -14.08 20.90
C ILE A 133 -9.79 -13.74 19.41
N THR A 134 -8.72 -13.05 19.01
CA THR A 134 -8.48 -12.69 17.61
C THR A 134 -8.48 -13.92 16.70
N TYR A 135 -7.85 -15.00 17.16
CA TYR A 135 -7.84 -16.28 16.44
C TYR A 135 -9.24 -16.88 16.31
N LYS A 136 -10.01 -16.94 17.40
CA LYS A 136 -11.39 -17.43 17.39
C LYS A 136 -12.28 -16.64 16.43
N GLU A 137 -12.28 -15.31 16.52
CA GLU A 137 -13.05 -14.44 15.62
C GLU A 137 -12.68 -14.66 14.15
N ARG A 138 -11.38 -14.86 13.86
CA ARG A 138 -10.91 -15.14 12.50
C ARG A 138 -11.43 -16.49 11.99
N LEU A 139 -11.40 -17.53 12.81
CA LEU A 139 -11.95 -18.84 12.45
C LEU A 139 -13.46 -18.76 12.18
N GLU A 140 -14.21 -18.06 13.03
CA GLU A 140 -15.65 -17.87 12.84
C GLU A 140 -15.97 -17.15 11.52
N ARG A 141 -15.19 -16.12 11.15
CA ARG A 141 -15.36 -15.43 9.87
C ARG A 141 -15.06 -16.31 8.66
N ILE A 142 -14.11 -17.23 8.78
CA ILE A 142 -13.81 -18.21 7.72
C ILE A 142 -14.98 -19.18 7.58
N ASN A 143 -15.45 -19.74 8.70
CA ASN A 143 -16.53 -20.73 8.72
C ASN A 143 -17.87 -20.16 8.26
N LYS A 144 -18.15 -18.87 8.47
CA LYS A 144 -19.36 -18.18 7.95
C LYS A 144 -19.32 -17.91 6.44
N LYS A 145 -18.15 -18.02 5.80
CA LYS A 145 -17.99 -17.81 4.36
C LYS A 145 -17.96 -19.11 3.55
N SER A 146 -17.86 -20.26 4.22
CA SER A 146 -18.09 -21.60 3.64
C SER A 146 -19.56 -21.95 3.67
#